data_AF-A0A961PFY7-F1
#
_entry.id   AF-A0A961PFY7-F1
#
_cell.length_a   1.000
_cell.length_b   1.000
_cell.length_c   1.000
_cell.angle_alpha   90.00
_cell.angle_beta   90.00
_cell.angle_gamma   90.00
#
_symmetry.space_group_name_H-M   'P 1'
#
loop_
_entity.id
_entity.type
_entity.pdbx_description
1 polymer ?
#
loop_
_entity_poly.entity_id
_entity_poly.type
_entity_poly.pdbx_seq_one_letter_code
_entity_poly.pdbx_strand_id
1 'polypeptide(L)'
;MNDTPAAPATPAERERAFALAEWSEIRAQMLQQLQQIWRFEVYVIGGLALLYAWIFTKAPQGDEILSRRLLLLLAVALAATAIFRLKIEYAILLTLGRYSERLEAYLYGAAEAPGGWQAYLGKRKPDDLSFRAVFGRYSHAGWASSLMLAFTIVLLLAYGGFGTPPCTPGPAAAAQRTAHLSARQTARHGGARPPDASPRAAPPGHRTPPDSPCRRARPTAPRRSAAGA
;
A
#
# COMPACT_ATOMS: atom_id res chain seq x y z
N MET A 1 -10.77 29.64 54.04
CA MET A 1 -9.93 30.76 53.56
C MET A 1 -9.92 30.68 52.05
N ASN A 2 -10.74 31.50 51.39
CA ASN A 2 -10.73 31.63 49.93
C ASN A 2 -9.73 32.75 49.61
N ASP A 3 -8.49 32.39 49.32
CA ASP A 3 -7.52 33.32 48.77
C ASP A 3 -7.91 33.57 47.31
N THR A 4 -8.83 34.53 47.10
CA THR A 4 -9.07 35.07 45.77
C THR A 4 -7.76 35.73 45.33
N PRO A 5 -7.10 35.26 44.26
CA PRO A 5 -5.85 35.86 43.80
C PRO A 5 -6.14 37.34 43.48
N ALA A 6 -5.34 38.23 44.09
CA ALA A 6 -5.44 39.66 43.86
C ALA A 6 -5.39 39.93 42.35
N ALA A 7 -6.34 40.72 41.84
CA ALA A 7 -6.36 41.07 40.43
C ALA A 7 -5.01 41.72 40.04
N PRO A 8 -4.42 41.34 38.90
CA PRO A 8 -3.13 41.89 38.46
C PRO A 8 -3.22 43.43 38.37
N ALA A 9 -2.31 44.11 39.05
CA ALA A 9 -2.35 45.55 39.26
C ALA A 9 -1.78 46.33 38.07
N THR A 10 -0.86 45.73 37.31
CA THR A 10 -0.23 46.38 36.14
C THR A 10 -0.63 45.73 34.80
N PRO A 11 -0.55 46.47 33.67
CA PRO A 11 -0.73 45.88 32.34
C PRO A 11 0.23 44.71 32.07
N ALA A 12 1.49 44.83 32.50
CA ALA A 12 2.48 43.77 32.35
C ALA A 12 2.13 42.51 33.17
N GLU A 13 1.61 42.68 34.39
CA GLU A 13 1.11 41.55 35.19
C GLU A 13 -0.10 40.88 34.54
N ARG A 14 -0.99 41.65 33.92
CA ARG A 14 -2.14 41.12 33.15
C ARG A 14 -1.68 40.28 31.96
N GLU A 15 -0.72 40.78 31.19
CA GLU A 15 -0.16 40.07 30.03
C GLU A 15 0.58 38.79 30.46
N ARG A 16 1.35 38.86 31.55
CA ARG A 16 2.04 37.70 32.11
C ARG A 16 1.06 36.66 32.65
N ALA A 17 0.02 37.08 33.36
CA ALA A 17 -1.03 36.19 33.84
C ALA A 17 -1.79 35.51 32.68
N PHE A 18 -2.08 36.26 31.62
CA PHE A 18 -2.66 35.73 30.39
C PHE A 18 -1.73 34.69 29.74
N ALA A 19 -0.44 35.01 29.57
CA ALA A 19 0.53 34.08 28.99
C ALA A 19 0.71 32.80 29.82
N LEU A 20 0.71 32.90 31.15
CA LEU A 20 0.76 31.74 32.05
C LEU A 20 -0.49 30.85 31.89
N ALA A 21 -1.67 31.45 31.86
CA ALA A 21 -2.92 30.73 31.67
C ALA A 21 -2.92 30.00 30.32
N GLU A 22 -2.56 30.71 29.24
CA GLU A 22 -2.51 30.16 27.89
C GLU A 22 -1.46 29.03 27.76
N TRP A 23 -0.27 29.22 28.33
CA TRP A 23 0.79 28.20 28.35
C TRP A 23 0.36 26.91 29.06
N SER A 24 -0.34 27.03 30.20
CA SER A 24 -0.83 25.89 30.96
C SER A 24 -1.90 25.09 30.19
N GLU A 25 -2.81 25.80 29.53
CA GLU A 25 -3.86 25.21 28.70
C GLU A 25 -3.28 24.51 27.47
N ILE A 26 -2.31 25.14 26.79
CA ILE A 26 -1.64 24.53 25.64
C ILE A 26 -0.91 23.26 26.03
N ARG A 27 -0.23 23.23 27.17
CA ARG A 27 0.42 22.01 27.67
C ARG A 27 -0.58 20.90 27.94
N ALA A 28 -1.74 21.22 28.53
CA ALA A 28 -2.81 20.25 28.72
C ALA A 28 -3.33 19.70 27.39
N GLN A 29 -3.58 20.57 26.40
CA GLN A 29 -4.00 20.17 25.05
C GLN A 29 -2.95 19.31 24.34
N MET A 30 -1.66 19.65 24.46
CA MET A 30 -0.56 18.85 23.90
C MET A 30 -0.53 17.43 24.48
N LEU A 31 -0.69 17.29 25.79
CA LEU A 31 -0.73 15.97 26.45
C LEU A 31 -1.95 15.15 26.01
N GLN A 32 -3.12 15.79 25.95
CA GLN A 32 -4.34 15.16 25.45
C GLN A 32 -4.18 14.68 24.01
N GLN A 33 -3.61 15.52 23.14
CA GLN A 33 -3.42 15.18 21.73
C GLN A 33 -2.37 14.08 21.55
N LEU A 34 -1.30 14.07 22.37
CA LEU A 34 -0.33 12.97 22.37
C LEU A 34 -0.98 11.63 22.75
N GLN A 35 -1.87 11.62 23.75
CA GLN A 35 -2.62 10.41 24.12
C GLN A 35 -3.57 9.95 23.01
N GLN A 36 -4.21 10.88 22.30
CA GLN A 36 -5.06 10.56 21.16
C GLN A 36 -4.27 9.95 20.00
N ILE A 37 -3.10 10.53 19.67
CA ILE A 37 -2.18 9.99 18.67
C ILE A 37 -1.80 8.55 19.04
N TRP A 38 -1.40 8.31 20.28
CA TRP A 38 -0.99 6.98 20.72
C TRP A 38 -2.11 5.94 20.62
N ARG A 39 -3.34 6.29 21.04
CA ARG A 39 -4.51 5.40 20.89
C ARG A 39 -4.79 5.10 19.42
N PHE A 40 -4.73 6.12 18.57
CA PHE A 40 -4.92 5.97 17.13
C PHE A 40 -3.87 5.03 16.52
N GLU A 41 -2.60 5.20 16.88
CA GLU A 41 -1.50 4.33 16.44
C GLU A 41 -1.75 2.86 16.82
N VAL A 42 -2.15 2.61 18.08
CA VAL A 42 -2.50 1.26 18.55
C VAL A 42 -3.67 0.67 17.74
N TYR A 43 -4.71 1.45 17.47
CA TYR A 43 -5.85 0.97 16.67
C TYR A 43 -5.49 0.68 15.22
N VAL A 44 -4.64 1.52 14.59
CA VAL A 44 -4.18 1.29 13.22
C VAL A 44 -3.32 0.04 13.14
N ILE A 45 -2.33 -0.10 14.03
CA ILE A 45 -1.43 -1.25 14.05
C ILE A 45 -2.22 -2.54 14.35
N GLY A 46 -3.07 -2.50 15.38
CA GLY A 46 -3.91 -3.63 15.77
C GLY A 46 -4.90 -4.03 14.66
N GLY A 47 -5.56 -3.05 14.04
CA GLY A 47 -6.50 -3.28 12.94
C GLY A 47 -5.82 -3.87 11.71
N LEU A 48 -4.64 -3.35 11.33
CA LEU A 48 -3.86 -3.92 10.23
C LEU A 48 -3.37 -5.32 10.56
N ALA A 49 -2.88 -5.58 11.78
CA ALA A 49 -2.45 -6.91 12.20
C ALA A 49 -3.58 -7.93 12.13
N LEU A 50 -4.79 -7.56 12.57
CA LEU A 50 -5.99 -8.40 12.46
C LEU A 50 -6.37 -8.66 11.00
N LEU A 51 -6.34 -7.63 10.16
CA LEU A 51 -6.60 -7.76 8.72
C LEU A 51 -5.61 -8.73 8.07
N TYR A 52 -4.33 -8.62 8.39
CA TYR A 52 -3.30 -9.54 7.91
C TYR A 52 -3.50 -10.96 8.41
N ALA A 53 -3.76 -11.15 9.71
CA ALA A 53 -4.06 -12.46 10.27
C ALA A 53 -5.26 -13.10 9.55
N TRP A 54 -6.29 -12.33 9.24
CA TRP A 54 -7.44 -12.80 8.48
C TRP A 54 -7.10 -13.17 7.04
N ILE A 55 -6.34 -12.32 6.33
CA ILE A 55 -5.86 -12.58 4.97
C ILE A 55 -5.07 -13.88 4.90
N PHE A 56 -4.23 -14.19 5.89
CA PHE A 56 -3.38 -15.39 5.85
C PHE A 56 -4.07 -16.65 6.38
N THR A 57 -5.09 -16.56 7.25
CA THR A 57 -5.73 -17.73 7.86
C THR A 57 -7.03 -18.17 7.18
N LYS A 58 -7.82 -17.23 6.65
CA LYS A 58 -9.19 -17.47 6.19
C LYS A 58 -9.47 -16.98 4.77
N ALA A 59 -8.55 -16.29 4.11
CA ALA A 59 -8.77 -15.90 2.72
C ALA A 59 -8.94 -17.15 1.84
N PRO A 60 -9.97 -17.19 0.98
CA PRO A 60 -10.30 -18.36 0.18
C PRO A 60 -9.09 -18.83 -0.63
N GLN A 61 -8.78 -20.12 -0.54
CA GLN A 61 -7.66 -20.77 -1.23
C GLN A 61 -7.97 -21.08 -2.72
N GLY A 62 -9.15 -20.70 -3.21
CA GLY A 62 -9.57 -20.85 -4.61
C GLY A 62 -9.23 -19.65 -5.50
N ASP A 63 -9.51 -19.77 -6.79
CA ASP A 63 -9.13 -18.93 -7.96
C ASP A 63 -9.35 -17.40 -7.89
N GLU A 64 -9.73 -16.83 -6.76
CA GLU A 64 -9.90 -15.38 -6.63
C GLU A 64 -8.60 -14.66 -6.28
N ILE A 65 -7.63 -14.75 -7.20
CA ILE A 65 -6.48 -13.81 -7.23
C ILE A 65 -6.99 -12.36 -7.12
N LEU A 66 -8.17 -12.08 -7.67
CA LEU A 66 -8.85 -10.80 -7.58
C LEU A 66 -9.23 -10.43 -6.13
N SER A 67 -9.78 -11.34 -5.32
CA SER A 67 -10.21 -11.01 -3.95
C SER A 67 -9.01 -10.79 -3.03
N ARG A 68 -7.93 -11.55 -3.18
CA ARG A 68 -6.67 -11.28 -2.44
C ARG A 68 -6.06 -9.93 -2.83
N ARG A 69 -6.08 -9.55 -4.11
CA ARG A 69 -5.59 -8.24 -4.57
C ARG A 69 -6.44 -7.10 -4.00
N LEU A 70 -7.77 -7.23 -3.99
CA LEU A 70 -8.67 -6.25 -3.41
C LEU A 70 -8.43 -6.07 -1.90
N LEU A 71 -8.19 -7.15 -1.16
CA LEU A 71 -7.86 -7.09 0.26
C LEU A 71 -6.51 -6.40 0.52
N LEU A 72 -5.50 -6.66 -0.31
CA LEU A 72 -4.22 -5.97 -0.21
C LEU A 72 -4.34 -4.48 -0.58
N LEU A 73 -5.13 -4.13 -1.60
CA LEU A 73 -5.42 -2.73 -1.94
C LEU A 73 -6.16 -2.01 -0.80
N LEU A 74 -7.10 -2.69 -0.13
CA LEU A 74 -7.77 -2.17 1.06
C LEU A 74 -6.76 -1.91 2.18
N ALA A 75 -5.84 -2.84 2.43
CA ALA A 75 -4.77 -2.65 3.42
C ALA A 75 -3.88 -1.44 3.10
N VAL A 76 -3.51 -1.25 1.82
CA VAL A 76 -2.76 -0.06 1.36
C VAL A 76 -3.56 1.22 1.60
N ALA A 77 -4.85 1.24 1.23
CA ALA A 77 -5.70 2.42 1.40
C ALA A 77 -5.85 2.80 2.89
N LEU A 78 -6.06 1.82 3.78
CA LEU A 78 -6.16 2.03 5.22
C LEU A 78 -4.83 2.57 5.80
N ALA A 79 -3.70 1.97 5.41
CA ALA A 79 -2.38 2.43 5.85
C ALA A 79 -2.05 3.84 5.34
N ALA A 80 -2.35 4.15 4.08
CA ALA A 80 -2.16 5.49 3.51
C ALA A 80 -3.03 6.54 4.23
N THR A 81 -4.30 6.22 4.51
CA THR A 81 -5.22 7.08 5.26
C THR A 81 -4.71 7.32 6.68
N ALA A 82 -4.20 6.27 7.34
CA ALA A 82 -3.61 6.39 8.68
C ALA A 82 -2.39 7.30 8.70
N ILE A 83 -1.48 7.15 7.73
CA ILE A 83 -0.28 8.01 7.60
C ILE A 83 -0.67 9.47 7.36
N PHE A 84 -1.67 9.72 6.50
CA PHE A 84 -2.16 11.08 6.25
C PHE A 84 -2.79 11.69 7.51
N ARG A 85 -3.60 10.91 8.25
CA ARG A 85 -4.18 11.37 9.51
C ARG A 85 -3.11 11.69 10.55
N LEU A 86 -2.11 10.81 10.71
CA LEU A 86 -0.96 11.05 11.60
C LEU A 86 -0.24 12.35 11.24
N LYS A 87 -0.06 12.66 9.95
CA LYS A 87 0.56 13.92 9.53
C LYS A 87 -0.17 15.13 10.09
N ILE A 88 -1.50 15.14 10.01
CA ILE A 88 -2.31 16.27 10.47
C ILE A 88 -2.12 16.44 11.99
N GLU A 89 -2.25 15.36 12.76
CA GLU A 89 -2.14 15.41 14.22
C GLU A 89 -0.74 15.88 14.67
N TYR A 90 0.32 15.34 14.07
CA TYR A 90 1.69 15.78 14.38
C TYR A 90 1.97 17.21 13.93
N ALA A 91 1.37 17.68 12.83
CA ALA A 91 1.51 19.07 12.41
C ALA A 91 0.88 20.05 13.42
N ILE A 92 -0.28 19.69 13.99
CA ILE A 92 -0.92 20.46 15.06
C ILE A 92 -0.02 20.44 16.31
N LEU A 93 0.45 19.27 16.72
CA LEU A 93 1.32 19.12 17.90
C LEU A 93 2.61 19.92 17.77
N LEU A 94 3.25 19.93 16.60
CA LEU A 94 4.45 20.74 16.33
C LEU A 94 4.16 22.24 16.36
N THR A 95 2.98 22.65 15.89
CA THR A 95 2.57 24.05 15.90
C THR A 95 2.31 24.55 17.32
N LEU A 96 1.62 23.73 18.13
CA LEU A 96 1.43 23.97 19.56
C LEU A 96 2.76 24.02 20.30
N GLY A 97 3.66 23.08 20.03
CA GLY A 97 5.00 23.04 20.65
C GLY A 97 5.81 24.30 20.37
N ARG A 98 5.83 24.78 19.11
CA ARG A 98 6.53 26.03 18.74
C ARG A 98 5.92 27.28 19.37
N TYR A 99 4.60 27.29 19.57
CA TYR A 99 3.95 28.41 20.24
C TYR A 99 4.19 28.37 21.75
N SER A 100 4.16 27.19 22.36
CA SER A 100 4.51 26.97 23.76
C SER A 100 5.94 27.42 24.08
N GLU A 101 6.91 27.11 23.20
CA GLU A 101 8.29 27.59 23.30
C GLU A 101 8.39 29.12 23.31
N ARG A 102 7.55 29.81 22.52
CA ARG A 102 7.50 31.28 22.49
C ARG A 102 6.90 31.87 23.76
N LEU A 103 5.83 31.26 24.26
CA LEU A 103 5.24 31.63 25.55
C LEU A 103 6.25 31.47 26.68
N GLU A 104 6.97 30.35 26.68
CA GLU A 104 8.02 30.07 27.66
C GLU A 104 9.16 31.11 27.59
N ALA A 105 9.64 31.44 26.39
CA ALA A 105 10.64 32.48 26.19
C ALA A 105 10.19 33.85 26.72
N TYR A 106 8.93 34.22 26.53
CA TYR A 106 8.38 35.45 27.10
C TYR A 106 8.27 35.41 28.62
N LEU A 107 7.79 34.30 29.18
CA LEU A 107 7.65 34.13 30.63
C LEU A 107 8.99 34.19 31.37
N TYR A 108 10.07 33.77 30.71
CA TYR A 108 11.44 33.87 31.21
C TYR A 108 12.15 35.19 30.83
N GLY A 109 11.46 36.13 30.18
CA GLY A 109 12.00 37.45 29.84
C GLY A 109 13.00 37.46 28.69
N ALA A 110 13.05 36.40 27.88
CA ALA A 110 13.94 36.27 26.74
C ALA A 110 13.32 36.74 25.41
N ALA A 111 12.02 37.04 25.38
CA ALA A 111 11.29 37.45 24.19
C ALA A 111 10.21 38.49 24.49
N GLU A 112 9.72 39.17 23.45
CA GLU A 112 8.57 40.08 23.51
C GLU A 112 7.25 39.33 23.73
N ALA A 113 6.20 40.07 24.13
CA ALA A 113 4.88 39.53 24.40
C ALA A 113 4.34 38.76 23.18
N PRO A 114 4.10 37.43 23.30
CA PRO A 114 3.52 36.65 22.24
C PRO A 114 2.06 37.08 22.15
N GLY A 115 1.67 37.67 21.02
CA GLY A 115 0.25 37.86 20.72
C GLY A 115 -0.48 36.52 20.82
N GLY A 116 -1.75 36.54 21.19
CA GLY A 116 -2.50 35.32 21.52
C GLY A 116 -2.54 34.25 20.40
N TRP A 117 -2.89 33.03 20.78
CA TRP A 117 -2.85 31.84 19.93
C TRP A 117 -3.55 32.01 18.56
N GLN A 118 -4.70 32.69 18.54
CA GLN A 118 -5.43 32.95 17.29
C GLN A 118 -4.62 33.81 16.30
N ALA A 119 -3.91 34.82 16.81
CA ALA A 119 -3.04 35.66 15.99
C ALA A 119 -1.82 34.89 15.48
N TYR A 120 -1.32 33.93 16.28
CA TYR A 120 -0.25 33.03 15.87
C TYR A 120 -0.69 32.11 14.73
N LEU A 121 -1.86 31.47 14.86
CA LEU A 121 -2.42 30.58 13.83
C LEU A 121 -2.74 31.31 12.53
N GLY A 122 -3.17 32.57 12.59
CA GLY A 122 -3.39 33.40 11.40
C GLY A 122 -2.15 33.57 10.53
N LYS A 123 -0.95 33.51 11.15
CA LYS A 123 0.35 33.66 10.46
C LYS A 123 1.03 32.33 10.15
N ARG A 124 0.72 31.27 10.89
CA ARG A 124 1.37 29.96 10.78
C ARG A 124 0.33 28.86 10.94
N LYS A 125 -0.24 28.41 9.82
CA LYS A 125 -1.22 27.33 9.87
C LYS A 125 -0.50 25.98 10.01
N PRO A 126 -1.05 25.02 10.77
CA PRO A 126 -0.51 23.67 10.86
C PRO A 126 -0.40 22.99 9.48
N ASP A 127 -1.29 23.34 8.56
CA ASP A 127 -1.33 22.76 7.21
C ASP A 127 -0.12 23.13 6.34
N ASP A 128 0.51 24.28 6.63
CA ASP A 128 1.68 24.78 5.89
C ASP A 128 2.95 23.94 6.14
N LEU A 129 2.94 23.09 7.17
CA LEU A 129 4.07 22.21 7.47
C LEU A 129 4.19 21.10 6.43
N SER A 130 5.35 21.07 5.76
CA SER A 130 5.68 20.02 4.80
C SER A 130 5.70 18.64 5.46
N PHE A 131 5.24 17.63 4.73
CA PHE A 131 5.20 16.25 5.20
C PHE A 131 6.56 15.77 5.71
N ARG A 132 7.66 16.12 5.02
CA ARG A 132 9.02 15.74 5.40
C ARG A 132 9.44 16.31 6.76
N ALA A 133 9.04 17.55 7.06
CA ALA A 133 9.35 18.18 8.34
C ALA A 133 8.62 17.51 9.51
N VAL A 134 7.40 17.01 9.26
CA VAL A 134 6.59 16.30 10.25
C VAL A 134 7.06 14.86 10.41
N PHE A 135 7.38 14.18 9.31
CA PHE A 135 7.76 12.76 9.28
C PHE A 135 9.04 12.48 10.08
N GLY A 136 10.01 13.40 10.05
CA GLY A 136 11.24 13.27 10.85
C GLY A 136 11.02 13.34 12.37
N ARG A 137 9.80 13.70 12.81
CA ARG A 137 9.40 13.79 14.22
C ARG A 137 8.39 12.71 14.61
N TYR A 138 8.04 11.81 13.70
CA TYR A 138 7.18 10.68 14.02
C TYR A 138 7.78 9.81 15.11
N SER A 139 6.91 9.28 15.97
CA SER A 139 7.25 8.23 16.91
C SER A 139 7.72 6.97 16.16
N HIS A 140 8.22 5.99 16.92
CA HIS A 140 8.49 4.64 16.40
C HIS A 140 7.28 4.02 15.70
N ALA A 141 6.05 4.40 16.05
CA ALA A 141 4.84 3.88 15.43
C ALA A 141 4.60 4.46 14.02
N GLY A 142 4.93 5.72 13.75
CA GLY A 142 4.87 6.27 12.38
C GLY A 142 5.84 5.56 11.43
N TRP A 143 7.01 5.15 11.94
CA TRP A 143 7.94 4.26 11.23
C TRP A 143 7.36 2.86 11.02
N ALA A 144 6.77 2.27 12.05
CA ALA A 144 6.15 0.94 11.97
C ALA A 144 5.02 0.91 10.91
N SER A 145 4.12 1.89 10.90
CA SER A 145 3.06 2.00 9.89
C SER A 145 3.63 2.19 8.48
N SER A 146 4.71 2.95 8.32
CA SER A 146 5.38 3.15 7.03
C SER A 146 6.05 1.87 6.52
N LEU A 147 6.69 1.11 7.40
CA LEU A 147 7.25 -0.20 7.09
C LEU A 147 6.16 -1.21 6.72
N MET A 148 5.05 -1.20 7.45
CA MET A 148 3.88 -2.04 7.15
C MET A 148 3.31 -1.70 5.77
N LEU A 149 3.18 -0.42 5.43
CA LEU A 149 2.74 0.01 4.10
C LEU A 149 3.71 -0.46 3.01
N ALA A 150 5.02 -0.26 3.20
CA ALA A 150 6.04 -0.73 2.26
C ALA A 150 5.96 -2.25 2.06
N PHE A 151 5.82 -3.01 3.15
CA PHE A 151 5.62 -4.45 3.10
C PHE A 151 4.34 -4.84 2.35
N THR A 152 3.23 -4.14 2.59
CA THR A 152 1.95 -4.33 1.88
C THR A 152 2.12 -4.13 0.37
N ILE A 153 2.85 -3.08 -0.03
CA ILE A 153 3.12 -2.78 -1.44
C ILE A 153 3.97 -3.88 -2.07
N VAL A 154 5.01 -4.37 -1.37
CA VAL A 154 5.83 -5.48 -1.85
C VAL A 154 5.00 -6.75 -2.03
N LEU A 155 4.13 -7.09 -1.09
CA LEU A 155 3.20 -8.22 -1.24
C LEU A 155 2.27 -8.00 -2.44
N LEU A 156 1.72 -6.80 -2.59
CA LEU A 156 0.86 -6.47 -3.73
C LEU A 156 1.60 -6.62 -5.05
N LEU A 157 2.88 -6.24 -5.15
CA LEU A 157 3.69 -6.44 -6.35
C LEU A 157 4.01 -7.92 -6.60
N ALA A 158 4.35 -8.67 -5.55
CA ALA A 158 4.66 -10.10 -5.64
C ALA A 158 3.45 -10.95 -6.09
N TYR A 159 2.26 -10.67 -5.54
CA TYR A 159 1.00 -11.32 -5.93
C TYR A 159 0.31 -10.65 -7.14
N GLY A 160 0.71 -9.41 -7.44
CA GLY A 160 0.21 -8.59 -8.54
C GLY A 160 0.96 -8.79 -9.86
N GLY A 161 2.05 -9.57 -9.86
CA GLY A 161 2.87 -9.87 -11.03
C GLY A 161 2.03 -10.02 -12.30
N PHE A 162 2.29 -9.11 -13.25
CA PHE A 162 1.88 -9.24 -14.64
C PHE A 162 2.21 -10.66 -15.08
N GLY A 163 1.17 -11.40 -15.47
CA GLY A 163 1.29 -12.81 -15.76
C GLY A 163 2.34 -13.07 -16.84
N THR A 164 3.47 -13.63 -16.45
CA THR A 164 3.97 -14.76 -17.21
C THR A 164 3.18 -15.96 -16.68
N PRO A 165 2.12 -16.42 -17.36
CA PRO A 165 1.58 -17.72 -17.02
C PRO A 165 2.74 -18.70 -17.04
N PRO A 166 2.94 -19.53 -16.01
CA PRO A 166 3.85 -20.65 -16.15
C PRO A 166 3.39 -21.39 -17.40
N CYS A 167 4.28 -21.58 -18.36
CA CYS A 167 4.06 -22.52 -19.43
C CYS A 167 4.03 -23.91 -18.78
N THR A 168 2.94 -24.25 -18.10
CA THR A 168 2.60 -25.63 -17.78
C THR A 168 2.36 -26.28 -19.14
N PRO A 169 3.23 -27.21 -19.58
CA PRO A 169 2.92 -27.98 -20.77
C PRO A 169 1.61 -28.71 -20.49
N GLY A 170 0.56 -28.32 -21.21
CA GLY A 170 -0.75 -28.95 -21.08
C GLY A 170 -0.65 -30.46 -21.34
N PRO A 171 -1.62 -31.25 -20.85
CA PRO A 171 -1.61 -32.72 -20.95
C PRO A 171 -1.50 -33.26 -22.39
N ALA A 172 -1.72 -32.42 -23.41
CA ALA A 172 -1.47 -32.74 -24.82
C ALA A 172 0.01 -33.11 -25.12
N ALA A 173 0.98 -32.56 -24.38
CA ALA A 173 2.40 -32.87 -24.60
C ALA A 173 2.77 -34.30 -24.14
N ALA A 174 2.09 -34.84 -23.12
CA ALA A 174 2.26 -36.22 -22.68
C ALA A 174 1.62 -37.20 -23.66
N ALA A 175 0.41 -36.89 -24.16
CA ALA A 175 -0.29 -37.70 -25.15
C ALA A 175 0.43 -37.79 -26.51
N GLN A 176 1.10 -36.71 -26.94
CA GLN A 176 1.90 -36.74 -28.17
C GLN A 176 3.22 -37.53 -28.01
N ARG A 177 3.82 -37.57 -26.82
CA ARG A 177 5.03 -38.37 -26.58
C ARG A 177 4.75 -39.87 -26.55
N THR A 178 3.62 -40.30 -26.00
CA THR A 178 3.22 -41.72 -26.04
C THR A 178 2.83 -42.16 -27.45
N ALA A 179 2.13 -41.32 -28.22
CA ALA A 179 1.81 -41.62 -29.62
C ALA A 179 3.06 -41.78 -30.51
N HIS A 180 4.08 -40.93 -30.33
CA HIS A 180 5.31 -41.01 -31.12
C HIS A 180 6.21 -42.21 -30.77
N LEU A 181 6.15 -42.72 -29.53
CA LEU A 181 6.90 -43.91 -29.13
C LEU A 181 6.23 -45.20 -29.62
N SER A 182 4.89 -45.26 -29.63
CA SER A 182 4.14 -46.41 -30.18
C SER A 182 4.32 -46.55 -31.71
N ALA A 183 4.31 -45.44 -32.46
CA ALA A 183 4.50 -45.47 -33.92
C ALA A 183 5.92 -45.88 -34.36
N ARG A 184 6.94 -45.70 -33.51
CA ARG A 184 8.31 -46.15 -33.80
C ARG A 184 8.57 -47.62 -33.48
N GLN A 185 7.81 -48.23 -32.58
CA GLN A 185 7.92 -49.65 -32.27
C GLN A 185 7.25 -50.53 -33.34
N THR A 186 6.12 -50.09 -33.91
CA THR A 186 5.46 -50.84 -35.02
C THR A 186 6.25 -50.80 -36.33
N ALA A 187 7.06 -49.76 -36.57
CA ALA A 187 7.89 -49.68 -37.78
C ALA A 187 9.16 -50.57 -37.74
N ARG A 188 9.54 -51.15 -36.59
CA ARG A 188 10.74 -52.01 -36.48
C ARG A 188 10.46 -53.51 -36.51
N HIS A 189 9.20 -53.96 -36.43
CA HIS A 189 8.86 -55.39 -36.40
C HIS A 189 7.82 -55.86 -37.44
N GLY A 190 7.39 -55.00 -38.37
CA GLY A 190 6.37 -55.34 -39.36
C GLY A 190 6.91 -55.89 -40.69
N GLY A 191 7.75 -56.93 -40.66
CA GLY A 191 8.15 -57.68 -41.85
C GLY A 191 7.26 -58.91 -42.07
N ALA A 192 6.00 -58.73 -42.41
CA ALA A 192 5.16 -59.82 -42.95
C ALA A 192 3.92 -59.26 -43.66
N ARG A 193 3.88 -59.46 -44.98
CA ARG A 193 2.69 -59.30 -45.84
C ARG A 193 1.61 -60.33 -45.47
N PRO A 194 0.34 -59.97 -45.55
CA PRO A 194 -0.66 -60.90 -46.09
C PRO A 194 -1.41 -60.27 -47.28
N PRO A 195 -1.81 -61.07 -48.29
CA PRO A 195 -2.70 -60.60 -49.34
C PRO A 195 -4.18 -60.91 -49.01
N ASP A 196 -5.02 -60.06 -49.59
CA ASP A 196 -6.39 -60.31 -50.05
C ASP A 196 -7.48 -60.75 -49.06
N ALA A 197 -8.27 -59.78 -48.62
CA ALA A 197 -9.72 -59.94 -48.46
C ALA A 197 -10.45 -58.63 -48.81
N SER A 198 -11.37 -58.73 -49.76
CA SER A 198 -12.23 -57.67 -50.30
C SER A 198 -13.58 -57.61 -49.52
N PRO A 199 -14.56 -56.75 -49.86
CA PRO A 199 -15.04 -55.65 -48.98
C PRO A 199 -16.51 -55.81 -48.52
N ARG A 200 -16.97 -55.05 -47.52
CA ARG A 200 -18.39 -54.64 -47.40
C ARG A 200 -18.68 -53.56 -46.34
N ALA A 201 -19.46 -52.57 -46.78
CA ALA A 201 -20.52 -51.82 -46.10
C ALA A 201 -20.18 -50.73 -45.02
N ALA A 202 -20.14 -49.48 -45.50
CA ALA A 202 -20.89 -48.24 -45.15
C ALA A 202 -21.34 -47.88 -43.69
N PRO A 203 -21.53 -46.55 -43.39
CA PRO A 203 -21.40 -45.90 -42.07
C PRO A 203 -22.77 -45.47 -41.44
N PRO A 204 -22.83 -44.79 -40.26
CA PRO A 204 -22.70 -43.31 -40.14
C PRO A 204 -21.91 -42.89 -38.87
N GLY A 205 -21.29 -41.73 -38.68
CA GLY A 205 -21.64 -40.35 -39.03
C GLY A 205 -21.62 -39.54 -37.72
N HIS A 206 -20.67 -38.62 -37.52
CA HIS A 206 -20.86 -37.43 -36.67
C HIS A 206 -19.70 -36.42 -36.80
N ARG A 207 -20.06 -35.25 -37.37
CA ARG A 207 -19.69 -33.88 -36.98
C ARG A 207 -18.20 -33.50 -36.89
N THR A 208 -17.72 -32.86 -37.94
CA THR A 208 -16.78 -31.71 -37.85
C THR A 208 -17.54 -30.43 -37.52
N PRO A 209 -16.95 -29.50 -36.74
CA PRO A 209 -16.71 -28.16 -37.28
C PRO A 209 -15.37 -27.57 -36.74
N PRO A 210 -15.02 -26.30 -37.02
CA PRO A 210 -14.22 -25.90 -38.17
C PRO A 210 -12.86 -25.32 -37.78
N ASP A 211 -12.07 -25.03 -38.81
CA ASP A 211 -10.80 -24.33 -38.81
C ASP A 211 -10.70 -23.17 -37.82
N SER A 212 -9.72 -23.26 -36.92
CA SER A 212 -9.24 -22.13 -36.12
C SER A 212 -8.13 -21.41 -36.87
N PRO A 213 -8.23 -20.08 -37.08
CA PRO A 213 -7.25 -19.32 -37.83
C PRO A 213 -6.13 -18.86 -36.91
N CYS A 214 -4.99 -19.55 -36.93
CA CYS A 214 -3.74 -19.03 -36.37
C CYS A 214 -2.73 -18.76 -37.49
N ARG A 215 -3.10 -17.81 -38.35
CA ARG A 215 -2.20 -17.13 -39.29
C ARG A 215 -1.19 -16.33 -38.47
N ARG A 216 -0.04 -16.94 -38.12
CA ARG A 216 1.11 -16.20 -37.57
C ARG A 216 1.64 -15.27 -38.66
N ALA A 217 1.37 -13.97 -38.50
CA ALA A 217 2.13 -12.92 -39.15
C ALA A 217 3.60 -13.07 -38.74
N ARG A 218 4.47 -13.27 -39.73
CA ARG A 218 5.92 -13.33 -39.57
C ARG A 218 6.43 -11.89 -39.62
N PRO A 219 7.04 -11.33 -38.56
CA PRO A 219 7.68 -10.03 -38.68
C PRO A 219 8.94 -10.19 -39.53
N THR A 220 8.92 -9.58 -40.71
CA THR A 220 10.09 -9.37 -41.56
C THR A 220 11.06 -8.43 -40.85
N ALA A 221 12.28 -8.92 -40.60
CA ALA A 221 13.39 -8.10 -40.15
C ALA A 221 13.76 -7.03 -41.21
N PRO A 222 14.13 -5.80 -40.81
CA PRO A 222 14.61 -4.82 -41.75
C PRO A 222 16.02 -5.19 -42.26
N ARG A 223 16.10 -5.32 -43.58
CA ARG A 223 17.32 -5.54 -44.36
C ARG A 223 18.20 -4.27 -44.25
N ARG A 224 19.41 -4.42 -43.70
CA ARG A 224 20.51 -3.45 -43.90
C ARG A 224 20.77 -3.31 -45.40
N SER A 225 20.66 -2.10 -45.94
CA SER A 225 21.39 -1.70 -47.14
C SER A 225 22.45 -0.67 -46.74
N ALA A 226 23.69 -1.11 -46.76
CA ALA A 226 24.83 -0.25 -47.04
C ALA A 226 25.06 -0.24 -48.57
N ALA A 227 25.76 0.78 -49.05
CA ALA A 227 26.03 1.19 -50.45
C ALA A 227 24.96 2.16 -51.00
N GLY A 228 25.27 3.37 -51.46
CA GLY A 228 26.55 4.03 -51.67
C GLY A 228 26.37 5.10 -52.74
N ALA A 229 26.72 6.35 -52.42
CA ALA A 229 27.12 7.47 -53.28
C ALA A 229 27.08 8.76 -52.44
#